data_AF-E7N7I3-F1
#
_entry.id   AF-E7N7I3-F1
#
_cell.length_a   1.000
_cell.length_b   1.000
_cell.length_c   1.000
_cell.angle_alpha   90.00
_cell.angle_beta   90.00
_cell.angle_gamma   90.00
#
_symmetry.space_group_name_H-M   'P 1'
#
loop_
_entity.id
_entity.type
_entity.pdbx_description
1 polymer ?
#
loop_
_entity_poly.entity_id
_entity_poly.type
_entity_poly.pdbx_seq_one_letter_code
_entity_poly.pdbx_strand_id
1 'polypeptide(L)'
;MRRRALDAPVSEGRRVWEWIQQIRPLHPSLGLWRPTADSPQEAEQGPPITQDYLLQYIHDAQTTSRYPHFSLAPAFSGQINQGNKLELSFNKPSPGNAGIGLMTGEALGSALDASEDLADTLMHTTASVFTPNIIGGLSRSDHPIKNLNRDKPYPFFYVPGWKMFFASDSPHYQRATQLATRTVPVANGAIFTFGTPDTYPTILNQW
;
A
#
# COMPACT_ATOMS: atom_id res chain seq x y z
N MET A 1 26.23 2.58 7.80
CA MET A 1 24.83 3.01 8.04
C MET A 1 24.11 1.94 8.83
N ARG A 2 23.56 2.27 10.00
CA ARG A 2 22.71 1.36 10.79
C ARG A 2 21.43 1.13 9.99
N ARG A 3 21.22 -0.09 9.50
CA ARG A 3 19.90 -0.55 9.06
C ARG A 3 18.96 -0.35 10.25
N ARG A 4 17.93 0.50 10.15
CA ARG A 4 16.83 0.45 11.13
C ARG A 4 16.14 -0.89 10.87
N ALA A 5 16.25 -1.82 11.82
CA ALA A 5 15.29 -2.91 11.87
C ALA A 5 13.90 -2.28 11.95
N LEU A 6 12.92 -2.82 11.23
CA LEU A 6 11.52 -2.47 11.47
C LEU A 6 11.22 -2.75 12.96
N ASP A 7 10.48 -1.84 13.60
CA ASP A 7 10.14 -1.97 15.02
C ASP A 7 9.20 -3.18 15.26
N ALA A 8 8.85 -3.43 16.52
CA ALA A 8 7.76 -4.33 16.89
C ALA A 8 6.47 -3.95 16.11
N PRO A 9 5.61 -4.90 15.70
CA PRO A 9 4.40 -4.65 14.92
C PRO A 9 3.52 -3.48 15.41
N VAL A 10 3.51 -3.22 16.72
CA VAL A 10 2.82 -2.08 17.33
C VAL A 10 3.34 -0.72 16.85
N SER A 11 4.66 -0.55 16.67
CA SER A 11 5.22 0.70 16.15
C SER A 11 4.84 0.93 14.69
N GLU A 12 4.86 -0.10 13.85
CA GLU A 12 4.34 0.00 12.48
C GLU A 12 2.84 0.32 12.49
N GLY A 13 2.09 -0.23 13.44
CA GLY A 13 0.70 0.14 13.68
C GLY A 13 0.48 1.63 13.95
N ARG A 14 1.41 2.31 14.65
CA ARG A 14 1.34 3.77 14.86
C ARG A 14 1.53 4.53 13.55
N ARG A 15 2.46 4.10 12.70
CA ARG A 15 2.68 4.69 11.38
C ARG A 15 1.49 4.46 10.44
N VAL A 16 0.86 3.28 10.52
CA VAL A 16 -0.40 3.00 9.82
C VAL A 16 -1.51 3.95 10.29
N TRP A 17 -1.62 4.19 11.60
CA TRP A 17 -2.57 5.16 12.12
C TRP A 17 -2.30 6.58 11.58
N GLU A 18 -1.06 7.06 11.64
CA GLU A 18 -0.66 8.36 11.09
C GLU A 18 -0.99 8.46 9.59
N TRP A 19 -0.72 7.40 8.82
CA TRP A 19 -1.07 7.34 7.41
C TRP A 19 -2.59 7.42 7.18
N ILE A 20 -3.40 6.68 7.95
CA ILE A 20 -4.88 6.78 7.89
C ILE A 20 -5.32 8.23 8.10
N GLN A 21 -4.76 8.91 9.11
CA GLN A 21 -5.14 10.30 9.40
C GLN A 21 -4.82 11.25 8.23
N GLN A 22 -3.71 11.04 7.53
CA GLN A 22 -3.30 11.88 6.41
C GLN A 22 -4.10 11.62 5.13
N ILE A 23 -4.57 10.39 4.89
CA ILE A 23 -5.32 10.07 3.66
C ILE A 23 -6.83 10.32 3.78
N ARG A 24 -7.37 10.43 5.01
CA ARG A 24 -8.80 10.72 5.26
C ARG A 24 -9.36 11.90 4.45
N PRO A 25 -8.66 13.04 4.29
CA PRO A 25 -9.18 14.19 3.56
C PRO A 25 -9.17 14.01 2.04
N LEU A 26 -8.46 13.01 1.51
CA LEU A 26 -8.19 12.90 0.07
C LEU A 26 -9.42 12.51 -0.75
N HIS A 27 -10.34 11.75 -0.16
CA HIS A 27 -11.55 11.30 -0.85
C HIS A 27 -12.66 10.95 0.16
N PRO A 28 -13.95 11.21 -0.13
CA PRO A 28 -15.05 10.88 0.79
C PRO A 28 -15.06 9.43 1.29
N SER A 29 -14.71 8.46 0.43
CA SER A 29 -14.64 7.05 0.84
C SER A 29 -13.50 6.72 1.80
N LEU A 30 -12.54 7.64 2.01
CA LEU A 30 -11.46 7.53 2.98
C LEU A 30 -11.76 8.24 4.30
N GLY A 31 -12.85 9.01 4.38
CA GLY A 31 -13.12 9.88 5.54
C GLY A 31 -13.49 9.13 6.82
N LEU A 32 -14.18 7.99 6.69
CA LEU A 32 -14.65 7.18 7.82
C LEU A 32 -14.11 5.76 7.72
N TRP A 33 -13.37 5.37 8.77
CA TRP A 33 -12.78 4.05 8.92
C TRP A 33 -13.45 3.30 10.06
N ARG A 34 -13.74 2.02 9.86
CA ARG A 34 -14.32 1.12 10.85
C ARG A 34 -13.54 -0.20 10.93
N PRO A 35 -13.58 -0.89 12.07
CA PRO A 35 -13.08 -2.25 12.17
C PRO A 35 -13.77 -3.21 11.21
N THR A 36 -13.05 -4.21 10.71
CA THR A 36 -13.69 -5.38 10.11
C THR A 36 -14.38 -6.24 11.17
N ALA A 37 -15.44 -6.94 10.81
CA ALA A 37 -16.16 -7.87 11.67
C ALA A 37 -16.55 -9.15 10.90
N ASP A 38 -17.10 -10.13 11.62
CA ASP A 38 -17.50 -11.42 11.06
C ASP A 38 -18.75 -11.31 10.16
N SER A 39 -19.49 -10.21 10.26
CA SER A 39 -20.62 -9.89 9.38
C SER A 39 -20.60 -8.45 8.86
N PRO A 40 -21.18 -8.19 7.68
CA PRO A 40 -21.34 -6.82 7.18
C PRO A 40 -22.14 -5.91 8.11
N GLN A 41 -23.16 -6.44 8.79
CA GLN A 41 -24.01 -5.69 9.71
C GLN A 41 -23.24 -5.22 10.94
N GLU A 42 -22.45 -6.10 11.55
CA GLU A 42 -21.59 -5.74 12.68
C GLU A 42 -20.52 -4.72 12.27
N ALA A 43 -19.93 -4.90 11.09
CA ALA A 43 -18.92 -3.99 10.54
C ALA A 43 -19.50 -2.58 10.29
N GLU A 44 -20.76 -2.50 9.82
CA GLU A 44 -21.45 -1.23 9.55
C GLU A 44 -21.84 -0.49 10.83
N GLN A 45 -22.33 -1.23 11.83
CA GLN A 45 -22.73 -0.70 13.14
C GLN A 45 -21.54 -0.40 14.06
N GLY A 46 -20.35 -0.92 13.73
CA GLY A 46 -19.13 -0.71 14.49
C GLY A 46 -18.77 0.78 14.63
N PRO A 47 -18.20 1.17 15.78
CA PRO A 47 -17.74 2.54 15.97
C PRO A 47 -16.58 2.86 15.00
N PRO A 48 -16.30 4.14 14.74
CA PRO A 48 -15.09 4.53 14.03
C PRO A 48 -13.85 3.91 14.69
N ILE A 49 -12.92 3.40 13.87
CA ILE A 49 -11.69 2.79 14.39
C ILE A 49 -10.85 3.85 15.13
N THR A 50 -10.25 3.43 16.25
CA THR A 50 -9.31 4.23 17.05
C THR A 50 -7.89 3.71 16.91
N GLN A 51 -6.90 4.53 17.28
CA GLN A 51 -5.51 4.08 17.34
C GLN A 51 -5.36 2.88 18.27
N ASP A 52 -5.94 2.94 19.47
CA ASP A 52 -5.83 1.87 20.46
C ASP A 52 -6.42 0.56 19.95
N TYR A 53 -7.58 0.61 19.26
CA TYR A 53 -8.15 -0.58 18.62
C TYR A 53 -7.20 -1.17 17.58
N LEU A 54 -6.64 -0.35 16.69
CA LEU A 54 -5.71 -0.80 15.66
C LEU A 54 -4.47 -1.47 16.28
N LEU A 55 -3.87 -0.84 17.30
CA LEU A 55 -2.68 -1.36 17.97
C LEU A 55 -2.97 -2.67 18.71
N GLN A 56 -4.11 -2.74 19.41
CA GLN A 56 -4.55 -3.94 20.11
C GLN A 56 -4.79 -5.09 19.13
N TYR A 57 -5.49 -4.84 18.01
CA TYR A 57 -5.73 -5.86 16.99
C TYR A 57 -4.41 -6.42 16.42
N ILE A 58 -3.44 -5.55 16.12
CA ILE A 58 -2.11 -5.97 15.64
C ILE A 58 -1.39 -6.84 16.69
N HIS A 59 -1.44 -6.43 17.96
CA HIS A 59 -0.85 -7.18 19.06
C HIS A 59 -1.50 -8.56 19.24
N ASP A 60 -2.84 -8.63 19.18
CA ASP A 60 -3.57 -9.88 19.34
C ASP A 60 -3.31 -10.83 18.16
N ALA A 61 -3.27 -10.31 16.94
CA ALA A 61 -2.86 -11.09 15.78
C ALA A 61 -1.42 -11.61 15.89
N GLN A 62 -0.50 -10.81 16.43
CA GLN A 62 0.89 -11.22 16.65
C GLN A 62 0.99 -12.35 17.69
N THR A 63 0.26 -12.25 18.80
CA THR A 63 0.34 -13.20 19.93
C THR A 63 -0.42 -14.51 19.68
N THR A 64 -1.49 -14.46 18.88
CA THR A 64 -2.29 -15.64 18.54
C THR A 64 -1.79 -16.38 17.29
N SER A 65 -0.93 -15.75 16.49
CA SER A 65 -0.36 -16.38 15.30
C SER A 65 0.46 -17.62 15.67
N ARG A 66 0.19 -18.74 14.97
CA ARG A 66 0.99 -19.97 15.06
C ARG A 66 2.30 -19.90 14.27
N TYR A 67 2.48 -18.85 13.47
CA TYR A 67 3.62 -18.65 12.59
C TYR A 67 4.40 -17.39 13.00
N PRO A 68 5.71 -17.34 12.72
CA PRO A 68 6.51 -16.14 12.92
C PRO A 68 6.10 -14.98 11.99
N HIS A 69 5.18 -15.22 11.05
CA HIS A 69 4.63 -14.23 10.12
C HIS A 69 3.11 -14.23 10.18
N PHE A 70 2.49 -13.08 9.94
CA PHE A 70 1.04 -12.95 9.96
C PHE A 70 0.56 -11.83 9.05
N SER A 71 -0.73 -11.86 8.75
CA SER A 71 -1.42 -10.84 7.96
C SER A 71 -2.78 -10.59 8.59
N LEU A 72 -3.29 -9.38 8.47
CA LEU A 72 -4.58 -8.99 9.02
C LEU A 72 -5.20 -7.90 8.16
N ALA A 73 -6.52 -7.79 8.22
CA ALA A 73 -7.27 -6.70 7.61
C ALA A 73 -8.03 -5.96 8.73
N PRO A 74 -7.39 -5.05 9.48
CA PRO A 74 -7.96 -4.52 10.72
C PRO A 74 -9.10 -3.53 10.49
N ALA A 75 -9.20 -2.96 9.29
CA ALA A 75 -10.11 -1.86 9.02
C ALA A 75 -10.56 -1.79 7.56
N PHE A 76 -11.71 -1.17 7.35
CA PHE A 76 -12.19 -0.74 6.04
C PHE A 76 -12.64 0.73 6.09
N SER A 77 -12.78 1.37 4.94
CA SER A 77 -13.29 2.73 4.83
C SER A 77 -14.37 2.83 3.76
N GLY A 78 -15.33 3.75 3.92
CA GLY A 78 -16.46 3.89 3.00
C GLY A 78 -17.63 2.96 3.32
N GLN A 79 -18.45 2.66 2.32
CA GLN A 79 -19.65 1.83 2.48
C GLN A 79 -19.33 0.34 2.40
N ILE A 80 -20.13 -0.48 3.09
CA ILE A 80 -20.06 -1.94 2.94
C ILE A 80 -20.24 -2.34 1.47
N ASN A 81 -19.50 -3.35 1.02
CA ASN A 81 -19.44 -3.86 -0.36
C ASN A 81 -18.90 -2.90 -1.44
N GLN A 82 -18.63 -1.63 -1.10
CA GLN A 82 -18.10 -0.62 -2.03
C GLN A 82 -16.86 0.10 -1.49
N GLY A 83 -16.47 -0.25 -0.27
CA GLY A 83 -15.44 0.43 0.50
C GLY A 83 -14.04 -0.05 0.17
N ASN A 84 -13.08 0.62 0.78
CA ASN A 84 -11.68 0.26 0.70
C ASN A 84 -11.32 -0.63 1.89
N LYS A 85 -10.43 -1.61 1.69
CA LYS A 85 -9.96 -2.50 2.76
C LYS A 85 -8.48 -2.28 3.01
N LEU A 86 -8.11 -2.08 4.28
CA LEU A 86 -6.72 -2.05 4.71
C LEU A 86 -6.23 -3.46 4.98
N GLU A 87 -5.10 -3.82 4.38
CA GLU A 87 -4.39 -5.07 4.64
C GLU A 87 -3.00 -4.77 5.19
N LEU A 88 -2.60 -5.49 6.24
CA LEU A 88 -1.28 -5.42 6.84
C LEU A 88 -0.62 -6.80 6.77
N SER A 89 0.68 -6.80 6.56
CA SER A 89 1.49 -8.02 6.58
C SER A 89 2.77 -7.79 7.36
N PHE A 90 3.15 -8.79 8.16
CA PHE A 90 4.34 -8.76 9.01
C PHE A 90 5.14 -10.04 8.82
N ASN A 91 6.46 -9.89 8.74
CA ASN A 91 7.43 -10.92 8.38
C ASN A 91 7.11 -11.62 7.05
N LYS A 92 6.57 -10.88 6.07
CA LYS A 92 6.26 -11.35 4.72
C LYS A 92 6.85 -10.44 3.63
N PRO A 93 7.35 -11.01 2.52
CA PRO A 93 7.58 -12.44 2.30
C PRO A 93 8.75 -13.01 3.12
N SER A 94 9.58 -12.15 3.71
CA SER A 94 10.77 -12.52 4.48
C SER A 94 10.68 -12.00 5.92
N PRO A 95 11.35 -12.65 6.89
CA PRO A 95 11.46 -12.15 8.25
C PRO A 95 11.98 -10.71 8.28
N GLY A 96 11.40 -9.89 9.14
CA GLY A 96 11.72 -8.49 9.29
C GLY A 96 10.99 -7.56 8.32
N ASN A 97 10.25 -8.06 7.33
CA ASN A 97 9.48 -7.21 6.41
C ASN A 97 8.10 -6.84 6.98
N ALA A 98 7.63 -5.63 6.70
CA ALA A 98 6.25 -5.22 6.92
C ALA A 98 5.68 -4.61 5.64
N GLY A 99 4.39 -4.77 5.42
CA GLY A 99 3.71 -4.27 4.23
C GLY A 99 2.31 -3.77 4.55
N ILE A 100 1.93 -2.71 3.86
CA ILE A 100 0.58 -2.13 3.87
C ILE A 100 -0.02 -2.24 2.46
N GLY A 101 -1.29 -2.63 2.40
CA GLY A 101 -2.09 -2.65 1.19
C GLY A 101 -3.40 -1.91 1.41
N LEU A 102 -3.82 -1.13 0.42
CA LEU A 102 -5.16 -0.55 0.36
C LEU A 102 -5.87 -1.13 -0.86
N MET A 103 -6.79 -2.06 -0.64
CA MET A 103 -7.68 -2.51 -1.70
C MET A 103 -8.76 -1.44 -1.89
N THR A 104 -8.80 -0.82 -3.06
CA THR A 104 -9.74 0.27 -3.33
C THR A 104 -11.09 -0.27 -3.80
N GLY A 105 -12.17 0.29 -3.26
CA GLY A 105 -13.51 0.11 -3.83
C GLY A 105 -13.71 0.94 -5.09
N GLU A 106 -14.81 0.72 -5.80
CA GLU A 106 -15.12 1.34 -7.10
C GLU A 106 -15.01 2.88 -7.06
N ALA A 107 -15.60 3.52 -6.05
CA ALA A 107 -15.60 4.98 -5.96
C ALA A 107 -14.18 5.58 -5.87
N LEU A 108 -13.30 4.98 -5.04
CA LEU A 108 -11.92 5.45 -4.94
C LEU A 108 -11.10 5.06 -6.17
N GLY A 109 -11.32 3.86 -6.71
CA GLY A 109 -10.66 3.39 -7.93
C GLY A 109 -10.93 4.33 -9.11
N SER A 110 -12.20 4.65 -9.36
CA SER A 110 -12.60 5.59 -10.41
C SER A 110 -12.01 7.00 -10.21
N ALA A 111 -11.94 7.47 -8.97
CA ALA A 111 -11.32 8.76 -8.66
C ALA A 111 -9.81 8.77 -8.93
N LEU A 112 -9.12 7.67 -8.59
CA LEU A 112 -7.69 7.50 -8.88
C LEU A 112 -7.43 7.38 -10.39
N ASP A 113 -8.33 6.72 -11.13
CA ASP A 113 -8.22 6.59 -12.57
C ASP A 113 -8.43 7.94 -13.29
N ALA A 114 -9.31 8.78 -12.75
CA ALA A 114 -9.62 10.10 -13.31
C ALA A 114 -8.66 11.22 -12.88
N SER A 115 -7.85 11.02 -11.83
CA SER A 115 -7.02 12.09 -11.24
C SER A 115 -5.61 11.61 -10.91
N GLU A 116 -4.65 11.99 -11.75
CA GLU A 116 -3.23 11.77 -11.44
C GLU A 116 -2.81 12.52 -10.17
N ASP A 117 -3.35 13.72 -9.91
CA ASP A 117 -3.04 14.50 -8.70
C ASP A 117 -3.47 13.78 -7.42
N LEU A 118 -4.63 13.12 -7.42
CA LEU A 118 -5.07 12.29 -6.30
C LEU A 118 -4.14 11.09 -6.09
N ALA A 119 -3.77 10.42 -7.18
CA ALA A 119 -2.83 9.29 -7.12
C ALA A 119 -1.43 9.72 -6.67
N ASP A 120 -0.94 10.87 -7.14
CA ASP A 120 0.33 11.49 -6.71
C ASP A 120 0.29 11.78 -5.22
N THR A 121 -0.78 12.41 -4.74
CA THR A 121 -0.92 12.76 -3.33
C THR A 121 -0.97 11.52 -2.45
N LEU A 122 -1.73 10.49 -2.84
CA LEU A 122 -1.83 9.23 -2.11
C LEU A 122 -0.48 8.49 -2.08
N MET A 123 0.19 8.37 -3.23
CA MET A 123 1.50 7.70 -3.34
C MET A 123 2.58 8.44 -2.56
N HIS A 124 2.65 9.77 -2.70
CA HIS A 124 3.60 10.61 -1.98
C HIS A 124 3.40 10.54 -0.46
N THR A 125 2.15 10.63 0.01
CA THR A 125 1.81 10.47 1.43
C THR A 125 2.27 9.11 1.95
N THR A 126 1.96 8.04 1.21
CA THR A 126 2.33 6.67 1.57
C THR A 126 3.84 6.49 1.63
N ALA A 127 4.57 6.89 0.60
CA ALA A 127 6.03 6.79 0.56
C ALA A 127 6.70 7.64 1.65
N SER A 128 6.16 8.81 1.95
CA SER A 128 6.69 9.71 2.98
C SER A 128 6.52 9.13 4.40
N VAL A 129 5.33 8.60 4.72
CA VAL A 129 5.08 8.01 6.05
C VAL A 129 5.87 6.71 6.26
N PHE A 130 5.89 5.84 5.25
CA PHE A 130 6.49 4.51 5.40
C PHE A 130 7.98 4.44 5.03
N THR A 131 8.50 5.39 4.26
CA THR A 131 9.89 5.40 3.78
C THR A 131 10.34 3.98 3.34
N PRO A 132 9.58 3.32 2.44
CA PRO A 132 9.78 1.91 2.15
C PRO A 132 11.15 1.69 1.53
N ASN A 133 11.85 0.63 1.93
CA ASN A 133 13.16 0.26 1.41
C ASN A 133 13.09 -0.73 0.24
N ILE A 134 11.88 -0.98 -0.27
CA ILE A 134 11.59 -1.88 -1.38
C ILE A 134 10.72 -1.15 -2.42
N ILE A 135 10.17 -1.89 -3.38
CA ILE A 135 9.28 -1.36 -4.41
C ILE A 135 7.83 -1.32 -3.88
N GLY A 136 7.10 -0.26 -4.19
CA GLY A 136 5.66 -0.15 -3.96
C GLY A 136 4.95 0.36 -5.20
N GLY A 137 3.64 0.15 -5.35
CA GLY A 137 2.94 0.65 -6.53
C GLY A 137 1.43 0.67 -6.41
N LEU A 138 0.83 1.44 -7.33
CA LEU A 138 -0.60 1.56 -7.54
C LEU A 138 -0.96 0.86 -8.87
N SER A 139 -1.94 -0.04 -8.82
CA SER A 139 -2.41 -0.81 -9.98
C SER A 139 -3.91 -0.98 -9.97
N ARG A 140 -4.47 -1.22 -11.15
CA ARG A 140 -5.85 -1.68 -11.29
C ARG A 140 -5.96 -3.18 -11.00
N SER A 141 -7.15 -3.60 -10.55
CA SER A 141 -7.44 -5.00 -10.23
C SER A 141 -7.42 -5.91 -11.45
N ASP A 142 -7.76 -5.41 -12.63
CA ASP A 142 -7.69 -6.12 -13.92
C ASP A 142 -6.26 -6.25 -14.47
N HIS A 143 -5.32 -5.48 -13.92
CA HIS A 143 -3.89 -5.50 -14.24
C HIS A 143 -3.06 -5.47 -12.94
N PRO A 144 -3.15 -6.49 -12.08
CA PRO A 144 -2.56 -6.45 -10.75
C PRO A 144 -1.03 -6.47 -10.83
N ILE A 145 -0.36 -5.76 -9.91
CA ILE A 145 1.09 -5.88 -9.79
C ILE A 145 1.47 -7.30 -9.40
N LYS A 146 2.35 -7.91 -10.19
CA LYS A 146 2.88 -9.24 -9.93
C LYS A 146 4.33 -9.13 -9.46
N ASN A 147 4.68 -9.91 -8.43
CA ASN A 147 6.06 -10.10 -7.96
C ASN A 147 6.77 -8.84 -7.43
N LEU A 148 6.07 -7.97 -6.66
CA LEU A 148 6.67 -6.79 -5.99
C LEU A 148 7.92 -7.10 -5.14
N ASN A 149 8.06 -8.34 -4.65
CA ASN A 149 9.03 -8.70 -3.60
C ASN A 149 9.96 -9.88 -3.99
N ARG A 150 10.41 -10.01 -5.25
CA ARG A 150 11.29 -11.13 -5.65
C ARG A 150 12.65 -10.67 -6.17
N ASP A 151 13.71 -11.09 -5.47
CA ASP A 151 15.12 -10.95 -5.85
C ASP A 151 15.56 -11.82 -7.06
N LYS A 152 14.62 -12.32 -7.89
CA LYS A 152 14.94 -13.27 -8.97
C LYS A 152 15.01 -12.56 -10.33
N PRO A 153 15.92 -12.97 -11.25
CA PRO A 153 15.92 -12.48 -12.62
C PRO A 153 14.55 -12.76 -13.26
N TYR A 154 13.91 -11.70 -13.73
CA TYR A 154 12.50 -11.68 -14.11
C TYR A 154 12.21 -12.51 -15.37
N PRO A 155 11.23 -13.43 -15.34
CA PRO A 155 10.56 -13.91 -16.53
C PRO A 155 9.20 -13.20 -16.69
N PHE A 156 9.01 -12.47 -17.81
CA PHE A 156 7.77 -12.13 -18.55
C PHE A 156 6.43 -11.80 -17.85
N PHE A 157 6.33 -11.80 -16.52
CA PHE A 157 5.09 -11.62 -15.75
C PHE A 157 5.15 -10.43 -14.80
N TYR A 158 6.12 -9.52 -14.96
CA TYR A 158 6.14 -8.26 -14.22
C TYR A 158 5.13 -7.32 -14.86
N VAL A 159 4.06 -6.99 -14.14
CA VAL A 159 3.11 -5.93 -14.53
C VAL A 159 3.30 -4.79 -13.53
N PRO A 160 4.33 -3.92 -13.71
CA PRO A 160 4.52 -2.76 -12.86
C PRO A 160 3.26 -1.89 -12.83
N GLY A 161 2.89 -1.36 -11.67
CA GLY A 161 1.75 -0.44 -11.58
C GLY A 161 1.96 0.80 -12.46
N TRP A 162 0.87 1.51 -12.77
CA TRP A 162 0.99 2.74 -13.58
C TRP A 162 1.75 3.86 -12.85
N LYS A 163 1.79 3.80 -11.52
CA LYS A 163 2.62 4.63 -10.64
C LYS A 163 3.30 3.77 -9.58
N MET A 164 4.62 3.92 -9.40
CA MET A 164 5.41 3.07 -8.50
C MET A 164 6.48 3.83 -7.74
N PHE A 165 6.71 3.47 -6.49
CA PHE A 165 7.89 3.89 -5.73
C PHE A 165 9.03 2.89 -5.91
N PHE A 166 10.25 3.38 -6.12
CA PHE A 166 11.48 2.59 -5.99
C PHE A 166 12.43 3.30 -5.03
N ALA A 167 12.98 2.54 -4.07
CA ALA A 167 14.10 3.00 -3.26
C ALA A 167 15.32 3.27 -4.17
N SER A 168 16.11 4.29 -3.81
CA SER A 168 17.27 4.74 -4.60
C SER A 168 18.36 3.68 -4.77
N ASP A 169 18.45 2.73 -3.83
CA ASP A 169 19.36 1.58 -3.85
C ASP A 169 18.74 0.33 -4.51
N SER A 170 17.52 0.43 -5.04
CA SER A 170 16.91 -0.66 -5.79
C SER A 170 17.72 -0.98 -7.05
N PRO A 171 17.99 -2.25 -7.38
CA PRO A 171 18.63 -2.64 -8.64
C PRO A 171 17.82 -2.22 -9.87
N HIS A 172 16.56 -1.85 -9.69
CA HIS A 172 15.65 -1.44 -10.77
C HIS A 172 15.51 0.08 -10.93
N TYR A 173 16.13 0.88 -10.05
CA TYR A 173 15.95 2.33 -10.03
C TYR A 173 16.34 2.99 -11.37
N GLN A 174 17.48 2.58 -11.94
CA GLN A 174 17.95 3.12 -13.23
C GLN A 174 17.01 2.76 -14.38
N ARG A 175 16.53 1.50 -14.43
CA ARG A 175 15.58 1.06 -15.45
C ARG A 175 14.23 1.77 -15.31
N ALA A 176 13.74 1.91 -14.09
CA ALA A 176 12.54 2.69 -13.77
C ALA A 176 12.67 4.12 -14.31
N THR A 177 13.80 4.77 -14.05
CA THR A 177 14.06 6.15 -14.50
C THR A 177 14.05 6.29 -16.02
N GLN A 178 14.57 5.29 -16.75
CA GLN A 178 14.60 5.31 -18.22
C GLN A 178 13.20 5.15 -18.84
N LEU A 179 12.32 4.38 -18.20
CA LEU A 179 11.00 4.04 -18.73
C LEU A 179 9.90 4.99 -18.26
N ALA A 180 10.11 5.69 -17.15
CA ALA A 180 9.12 6.58 -16.58
C ALA A 180 8.90 7.83 -17.43
N THR A 181 7.64 8.20 -17.62
CA THR A 181 7.24 9.46 -18.26
C THR A 181 7.35 10.65 -17.30
N ARG A 182 7.29 10.38 -15.99
CA ARG A 182 7.44 11.38 -14.92
C ARG A 182 8.11 10.76 -13.70
N THR A 183 8.96 11.55 -13.05
CA THR A 183 9.68 11.15 -11.83
C THR A 183 9.49 12.22 -10.75
N VAL A 184 9.07 11.79 -9.56
CA VAL A 184 8.90 12.65 -8.38
C VAL A 184 9.79 12.12 -7.26
N PRO A 185 10.89 12.81 -6.91
CA PRO A 185 11.76 12.40 -5.81
C PRO A 185 11.03 12.44 -4.46
N VAL A 186 11.35 11.49 -3.58
CA VAL A 186 10.92 11.45 -2.17
C VAL A 186 12.13 11.04 -1.30
N ALA A 187 11.97 11.04 0.03
CA ALA A 187 13.08 10.93 0.98
C ALA A 187 14.17 9.90 0.62
N ASN A 188 13.82 8.63 0.37
CA ASN A 188 14.78 7.56 0.12
C ASN A 188 14.70 6.95 -1.29
N GLY A 189 14.02 7.60 -2.23
CA GLY A 189 13.76 7.05 -3.55
C GLY A 189 12.99 8.00 -4.45
N ALA A 190 12.23 7.46 -5.38
CA ALA A 190 11.38 8.24 -6.26
C ALA A 190 10.10 7.50 -6.62
N ILE A 191 9.05 8.27 -6.87
CA ILE A 191 7.80 7.81 -7.46
C ILE A 191 7.87 8.04 -8.97
N PHE A 192 7.72 6.97 -9.73
CA PHE A 192 7.76 6.94 -11.18
C PHE A 192 6.35 6.73 -11.73
N THR A 193 5.96 7.54 -12.72
CA THR A 193 4.79 7.31 -13.55
C THR A 193 5.21 6.61 -14.83
N PHE A 194 4.60 5.48 -15.17
CA PHE A 194 4.87 4.73 -16.39
C PHE A 194 3.77 4.88 -17.45
N GLY A 195 2.76 5.71 -17.21
CA GLY A 195 1.62 5.92 -18.11
C GLY A 195 0.38 6.32 -17.34
N THR A 196 -0.77 6.19 -17.99
CA THR A 196 -2.09 6.28 -17.34
C THR A 196 -2.56 4.87 -16.94
N PRO A 197 -3.62 4.75 -16.11
CA PRO A 197 -4.20 3.45 -15.77
C PRO A 197 -4.55 2.56 -16.97
N ASP A 198 -4.82 3.13 -18.15
CA ASP A 198 -5.15 2.36 -19.36
C ASP A 198 -3.95 2.14 -20.30
N THR A 199 -2.92 2.98 -20.23
CA THR A 199 -1.81 2.99 -21.22
C THR A 199 -0.50 2.41 -20.67
N TYR A 200 -0.35 2.33 -19.35
CA TYR A 200 0.86 1.81 -18.73
C TYR A 200 1.24 0.40 -19.21
N PRO A 201 0.33 -0.58 -19.48
CA PRO A 201 0.73 -1.94 -19.85
C PRO A 201 1.64 -1.99 -21.09
N THR A 202 1.49 -1.05 -22.03
CA THR A 202 2.31 -0.98 -23.24
C THR A 202 3.75 -0.56 -22.94
N ILE A 203 3.95 0.35 -21.99
CA ILE A 203 5.29 0.78 -21.54
C ILE A 203 5.98 -0.35 -20.79
N LEU A 204 5.23 -1.27 -20.17
CA LEU A 204 5.81 -2.35 -19.38
C LEU A 204 6.47 -3.45 -20.21
N ASN A 205 6.06 -3.64 -21.47
CA ASN A 205 6.71 -4.56 -22.40
C ASN A 205 8.17 -4.18 -22.69
N GLN A 206 8.59 -2.99 -22.28
CA GLN A 206 9.95 -2.51 -22.44
C GLN A 206 10.84 -2.80 -21.23
N TRP A 207 10.35 -3.38 -20.13
CA TRP A 207 11.19 -3.63 -18.94
C TRP A 207 12.35 -4.58 -19.19
#